data_AF-F2TW18-F1
#
_entry.id   AF-F2TW18-F1
#
_cell.length_a   1.000
_cell.length_b   1.000
_cell.length_c   1.000
_cell.angle_alpha   90.00
_cell.angle_beta   90.00
_cell.angle_gamma   90.00
#
_symmetry.space_group_name_H-M   'P 1'
#
loop_
_entity.id
_entity.type
_entity.pdbx_description
1 polymer ?
#
loop_
_entity_poly.entity_id
_entity_poly.type
_entity_poly.pdbx_seq_one_letter_code
_entity_poly.pdbx_strand_id
1 'polypeptide(L)'
;MSEAKEAKDAVKKASLEQQSTKDQLGKAQPPDLAKLFELDPSLQPFEAAITHRYGRFAELKAKIDEHEGGLAKFSLGYETFGFNPCEEGIVYREWAPAATAVSLTGDFCDWDRDMFKCTKNEFGVWSVVIPNKPDGSPGIEEGSFVKTCITTKDGDRVERIPAWITRAVQPKGQIHYEGVYEPKTPYAWKHNRPDRPESLRIYEVASYDDYFGSDVDEEAVAYLMLANQLIHDVLPSAITVAEDVSGYPAICRPVAEGGIGFDYKLAMAVPDMWIKLLKEQADEEWGMGHIVHSLENRRYKEKSIAYAESHDQALVGDKTIAFWLMDKEMYTHMSVLSEQSAIVDRGVALHKMIRFITHALGGEGYLNFIGNEFGHPEWLDFPREGNNESYHHARRQWHLVDDDLLKYKFLFAWDREMNQLEQRFGWLHAEPAFVSCKHEDDKIIVFERAGLVFAFNFHSSKSFPDYRIGVEQPGKYKAVSSTDAEAFGGHNRVDLSADHFSDPEPWHGRNHSMLVYLPCRTATVFARVD
;
A
#
# COMPACT_ATOMS: atom_id res chain seq x y z
N MET A 1 48.64 -12.09 -42.42
CA MET A 1 49.17 -11.84 -41.06
C MET A 1 48.76 -10.47 -40.51
N SER A 2 48.58 -9.43 -41.33
CA SER A 2 48.04 -8.13 -40.92
C SER A 2 46.61 -8.21 -40.38
N GLU A 3 45.68 -8.78 -41.14
CA GLU A 3 44.23 -8.75 -40.83
C GLU A 3 43.91 -9.40 -39.47
N ALA A 4 44.56 -10.53 -39.15
CA ALA A 4 44.41 -11.23 -37.88
C ALA A 4 45.02 -10.49 -36.67
N LYS A 5 45.81 -9.43 -36.92
CA LYS A 5 46.26 -8.48 -35.90
C LYS A 5 45.29 -7.30 -35.81
N GLU A 6 44.87 -6.72 -36.93
CA GLU A 6 43.91 -5.63 -36.98
C GLU A 6 42.57 -6.01 -36.34
N ALA A 7 42.07 -7.23 -36.57
CA ALA A 7 40.89 -7.77 -35.90
C ALA A 7 41.07 -7.89 -34.37
N LYS A 8 42.26 -8.26 -33.89
CA LYS A 8 42.56 -8.34 -32.44
C LYS A 8 42.71 -6.97 -31.81
N ASP A 9 43.36 -6.03 -32.48
CA ASP A 9 43.51 -4.66 -32.01
C ASP A 9 42.14 -3.92 -32.03
N ALA A 10 41.26 -4.22 -32.99
CA ALA A 10 39.87 -3.74 -33.02
C ALA A 10 39.02 -4.31 -31.87
N VAL A 11 39.03 -5.63 -31.64
CA VAL A 11 38.34 -6.26 -30.50
C VAL A 11 38.86 -5.72 -29.17
N LYS A 12 40.18 -5.52 -29.04
CA LYS A 12 40.79 -4.93 -27.85
C LYS A 12 40.39 -3.48 -27.66
N LYS A 13 40.28 -2.68 -28.73
CA LYS A 13 39.80 -1.29 -28.69
C LYS A 13 38.32 -1.23 -28.28
N ALA A 14 37.46 -2.04 -28.88
CA ALA A 14 36.04 -2.13 -28.49
C ALA A 14 35.86 -2.57 -27.03
N SER A 15 36.66 -3.53 -26.55
CA SER A 15 36.65 -3.95 -25.15
C SER A 15 37.15 -2.84 -24.20
N LEU A 16 38.14 -2.04 -24.60
CA LEU A 16 38.62 -0.89 -23.84
C LEU A 16 37.62 0.27 -23.85
N GLU A 17 36.88 0.46 -24.94
CA GLU A 17 35.82 1.46 -25.05
C GLU A 17 34.61 1.06 -24.19
N GLN A 18 34.16 -0.19 -24.25
CA GLN A 18 33.15 -0.73 -23.32
C GLN A 18 33.58 -0.63 -21.86
N GLN A 19 34.86 -0.89 -21.55
CA GLN A 19 35.39 -0.76 -20.20
C GLN A 19 35.49 0.70 -19.75
N SER A 20 35.89 1.63 -20.64
CA SER A 20 35.85 3.08 -20.38
C SER A 20 34.43 3.59 -20.14
N THR A 21 33.44 3.07 -20.87
CA THR A 21 32.02 3.43 -20.67
C THR A 21 31.51 2.90 -19.33
N LYS A 22 31.87 1.66 -18.94
CA LYS A 22 31.60 1.14 -17.59
C LYS A 22 32.28 1.97 -16.50
N ASP A 23 33.54 2.35 -16.68
CA ASP A 23 34.29 3.19 -15.73
C ASP A 23 33.78 4.64 -15.66
N GLN A 24 32.86 5.05 -16.55
CA GLN A 24 32.15 6.33 -16.50
C GLN A 24 30.75 6.21 -15.90
N LEU A 25 29.94 5.21 -16.29
CA LEU A 25 28.61 5.02 -15.70
C LEU A 25 28.66 4.48 -14.26
N GLY A 26 29.68 3.70 -13.91
CA GLY A 26 30.01 3.33 -12.52
C GLY A 26 30.48 4.50 -11.64
N LYS A 27 30.38 5.74 -12.14
CA LYS A 27 30.63 7.00 -11.41
C LYS A 27 29.44 7.97 -11.49
N ALA A 28 28.30 7.55 -12.02
CA ALA A 28 27.09 8.36 -11.97
C ALA A 28 26.60 8.47 -10.52
N GLN A 29 26.57 9.69 -9.98
CA GLN A 29 25.95 9.99 -8.68
C GLN A 29 24.51 10.50 -8.90
N PRO A 30 23.59 10.32 -7.93
CA PRO A 30 22.29 10.96 -7.96
C PRO A 30 22.46 12.49 -8.01
N PRO A 31 21.83 13.20 -8.96
CA PRO A 31 22.07 14.63 -9.18
C PRO A 31 21.69 15.51 -7.97
N ASP A 32 20.77 15.04 -7.13
CA ASP A 32 20.28 15.73 -5.94
C ASP A 32 20.74 15.06 -4.62
N LEU A 33 21.75 14.18 -4.63
CA LEU A 33 22.18 13.40 -3.45
C LEU A 33 22.45 14.25 -2.19
N ALA A 34 22.91 15.49 -2.34
CA ALA A 34 23.11 16.41 -1.23
C ALA A 34 21.81 16.66 -0.43
N LYS A 35 20.64 16.72 -1.08
CA LYS A 35 19.34 16.90 -0.42
C LYS A 35 18.99 15.72 0.50
N LEU A 36 19.39 14.51 0.12
CA LEU A 36 19.18 13.32 0.95
C LEU A 36 20.03 13.38 2.22
N PHE A 37 21.28 13.84 2.13
CA PHE A 37 22.17 13.99 3.29
C PHE A 37 21.89 15.24 4.14
N GLU A 38 21.26 16.27 3.57
CA GLU A 38 20.68 17.39 4.34
C GLU A 38 19.43 16.98 5.11
N LEU A 39 18.63 16.05 4.56
CA LEU A 39 17.44 15.50 5.22
C LEU A 39 17.81 14.46 6.29
N ASP A 40 18.71 13.53 5.97
CA ASP A 40 19.20 12.50 6.87
C ASP A 40 20.73 12.34 6.79
N PRO A 41 21.48 13.02 7.67
CA PRO A 41 22.92 12.85 7.79
C PRO A 41 23.38 11.44 8.16
N SER A 42 22.49 10.57 8.70
CA SER A 42 22.86 9.18 9.03
C SER A 42 23.07 8.29 7.79
N LEU A 43 22.68 8.76 6.60
CA LEU A 43 22.94 8.07 5.33
C LEU A 43 24.32 8.37 4.72
N GLN A 44 25.05 9.38 5.22
CA GLN A 44 26.38 9.74 4.70
C GLN A 44 27.40 8.58 4.72
N PRO A 45 27.49 7.71 5.76
CA PRO A 45 28.37 6.54 5.75
C PRO A 45 28.09 5.54 4.62
N PHE A 46 26.89 5.60 4.03
CA PHE A 46 26.43 4.70 2.97
C PHE A 46 26.49 5.34 1.56
N GLU A 47 27.11 6.53 1.41
CA GLU A 47 27.23 7.25 0.13
C GLU A 47 27.73 6.37 -1.02
N ALA A 48 28.70 5.49 -0.76
CA ALA A 48 29.26 4.58 -1.75
C ALA A 48 28.22 3.57 -2.28
N ALA A 49 27.34 3.05 -1.40
CA ALA A 49 26.28 2.11 -1.79
C ALA A 49 25.14 2.82 -2.53
N ILE A 50 24.75 4.02 -2.07
CA ILE A 50 23.73 4.86 -2.74
C ILE A 50 24.22 5.25 -4.15
N THR A 51 25.48 5.66 -4.27
CA THR A 51 26.13 5.94 -5.56
C THR A 51 26.21 4.70 -6.45
N HIS A 52 26.57 3.53 -5.90
CA HIS A 52 26.65 2.28 -6.69
C HIS A 52 25.30 1.90 -7.30
N ARG A 53 24.22 1.94 -6.50
CA ARG A 53 22.86 1.63 -6.95
C ARG A 53 22.34 2.61 -7.99
N TYR A 54 22.60 3.90 -7.81
CA TYR A 54 22.27 4.90 -8.84
C TYR A 54 23.09 4.68 -10.13
N GLY A 55 24.35 4.26 -10.02
CA GLY A 55 25.18 3.83 -11.16
C GLY A 55 24.59 2.62 -11.90
N ARG A 56 24.11 1.59 -11.18
CA ARG A 56 23.39 0.44 -11.76
C ARG A 56 22.10 0.86 -12.47
N PHE A 57 21.27 1.68 -11.82
CA PHE A 57 20.06 2.29 -12.41
C PHE A 57 20.40 3.06 -13.69
N ALA A 58 21.41 3.94 -13.66
CA ALA A 58 21.81 4.74 -14.80
C ALA A 58 22.38 3.90 -15.96
N GLU A 59 23.14 2.82 -15.67
CA GLU A 59 23.63 1.88 -16.68
C GLU A 59 22.49 1.12 -17.37
N LEU A 60 21.50 0.67 -16.60
CA LEU A 60 20.32 -0.01 -17.16
C LEU A 60 19.45 0.96 -17.95
N LYS A 61 19.16 2.15 -17.42
CA LYS A 61 18.38 3.18 -18.13
C LYS A 61 19.05 3.57 -19.45
N ALA A 62 20.36 3.85 -19.44
CA ALA A 62 21.09 4.24 -20.65
C ALA A 62 21.00 3.18 -21.77
N LYS A 63 21.05 1.89 -21.43
CA LYS A 63 20.89 0.79 -22.40
C LYS A 63 19.47 0.70 -22.96
N ILE A 64 18.45 0.95 -22.14
CA ILE A 64 17.04 0.99 -22.58
C ILE A 64 16.80 2.23 -23.46
N ASP A 65 17.38 3.38 -23.11
CA ASP A 65 17.36 4.59 -23.92
C ASP A 65 18.05 4.38 -25.29
N GLU A 66 19.22 3.71 -25.32
CA GLU A 66 20.00 3.44 -26.53
C GLU A 66 19.37 2.39 -27.45
N HIS A 67 18.98 1.23 -26.92
CA HIS A 67 18.58 0.07 -27.73
C HIS A 67 17.06 -0.02 -27.97
N GLU A 68 16.25 0.40 -26.99
CA GLU A 68 14.79 0.25 -27.02
C GLU A 68 14.06 1.57 -27.29
N GLY A 69 14.77 2.71 -27.26
CA GLY A 69 14.19 4.04 -27.43
C GLY A 69 13.51 4.58 -26.18
N GLY A 70 13.98 4.16 -25.00
CA GLY A 70 13.58 4.68 -23.70
C GLY A 70 12.46 3.90 -23.00
N LEU A 71 12.38 4.08 -21.68
CA LEU A 71 11.51 3.32 -20.78
C LEU A 71 10.05 3.28 -21.25
N ALA A 72 9.49 4.40 -21.71
CA ALA A 72 8.11 4.45 -22.18
C ALA A 72 7.87 3.48 -23.35
N LYS A 73 8.71 3.51 -24.39
CA LYS A 73 8.61 2.59 -25.55
C LYS A 73 8.91 1.15 -25.17
N PHE A 74 9.90 0.90 -24.29
CA PHE A 74 10.22 -0.45 -23.80
C PHE A 74 9.05 -1.08 -23.02
N SER A 75 8.30 -0.27 -22.26
CA SER A 75 7.14 -0.73 -21.49
C SER A 75 5.97 -1.23 -22.36
N LEU A 76 5.93 -0.85 -23.64
CA LEU A 76 4.95 -1.33 -24.63
C LEU A 76 5.27 -2.73 -25.17
N GLY A 77 6.11 -3.53 -24.49
CA GLY A 77 6.41 -4.91 -24.87
C GLY A 77 5.17 -5.78 -25.13
N TYR A 78 4.07 -5.52 -24.41
CA TYR A 78 2.77 -6.20 -24.62
C TYR A 78 2.16 -5.96 -26.01
N GLU A 79 2.55 -4.92 -26.76
CA GLU A 79 2.12 -4.65 -28.14
C GLU A 79 2.90 -5.46 -29.19
N THR A 80 3.95 -6.18 -28.77
CA THR A 80 4.78 -7.01 -29.64
C THR A 80 4.80 -8.47 -29.21
N PHE A 81 4.81 -8.75 -27.91
CA PHE A 81 4.70 -10.09 -27.32
C PHE A 81 3.25 -10.50 -27.10
N GLY A 82 3.02 -11.81 -26.92
CA GLY A 82 1.68 -12.39 -26.91
C GLY A 82 1.05 -12.34 -28.29
N PHE A 83 -0.28 -12.18 -28.34
CA PHE A 83 -1.07 -12.17 -29.56
C PHE A 83 -1.34 -10.72 -30.00
N ASN A 84 -0.96 -10.39 -31.23
CA ASN A 84 -1.16 -9.07 -31.81
C ASN A 84 -1.67 -9.19 -33.25
N PRO A 85 -2.59 -8.32 -33.71
CA PRO A 85 -3.05 -8.34 -35.10
C PRO A 85 -1.94 -7.90 -36.06
N CYS A 86 -1.96 -8.46 -37.27
CA CYS A 86 -1.15 -8.03 -38.41
C CYS A 86 -1.97 -8.13 -39.70
N GLU A 87 -1.46 -7.60 -40.82
CA GLU A 87 -2.17 -7.56 -42.11
C GLU A 87 -2.62 -8.95 -42.60
N GLU A 88 -1.80 -9.98 -42.36
CA GLU A 88 -2.07 -11.36 -42.79
C GLU A 88 -2.90 -12.18 -41.78
N GLY A 89 -3.11 -11.69 -40.56
CA GLY A 89 -3.77 -12.45 -39.48
C GLY A 89 -3.35 -12.04 -38.07
N ILE A 90 -2.93 -13.01 -37.25
CA ILE A 90 -2.48 -12.80 -35.88
C ILE A 90 -1.01 -13.21 -35.78
N VAL A 91 -0.12 -12.31 -35.35
CA VAL A 91 1.24 -12.68 -34.97
C VAL A 91 1.29 -13.01 -33.48
N TYR A 92 1.80 -14.21 -33.18
CA TYR A 92 2.12 -14.65 -31.83
C TYR A 92 3.63 -14.52 -31.60
N ARG A 93 4.06 -13.98 -30.45
CA ARG A 93 5.48 -13.97 -30.02
C ARG A 93 5.65 -14.34 -28.55
N GLU A 94 6.70 -15.11 -28.26
CA GLU A 94 7.01 -15.62 -26.91
C GLU A 94 8.51 -15.66 -26.65
N TRP A 95 8.95 -15.38 -25.42
CA TRP A 95 10.38 -15.48 -25.07
C TRP A 95 10.68 -16.82 -24.39
N ALA A 96 11.35 -17.72 -25.10
CA ALA A 96 11.70 -19.05 -24.60
C ALA A 96 13.12 -19.44 -25.08
N PRO A 97 14.17 -18.74 -24.62
CA PRO A 97 15.53 -18.91 -25.14
C PRO A 97 16.09 -20.34 -24.90
N ALA A 98 15.67 -21.00 -23.82
CA ALA A 98 16.09 -22.35 -23.48
C ALA A 98 15.44 -23.47 -24.33
N ALA A 99 14.34 -23.18 -25.04
CA ALA A 99 13.61 -24.15 -25.84
C ALA A 99 14.38 -24.58 -27.11
N THR A 100 14.15 -25.82 -27.55
CA THR A 100 14.69 -26.36 -28.82
C THR A 100 13.73 -26.18 -29.99
N ALA A 101 12.42 -26.22 -29.72
CA ALA A 101 11.34 -25.86 -30.64
C ALA A 101 10.16 -25.29 -29.84
N VAL A 102 9.40 -24.38 -30.46
CA VAL A 102 8.13 -23.86 -29.93
C VAL A 102 7.07 -23.92 -31.03
N SER A 103 5.84 -24.24 -30.67
CA SER A 103 4.65 -24.10 -31.49
C SER A 103 3.51 -23.50 -30.68
N LEU A 104 2.58 -22.84 -31.36
CA LEU A 104 1.27 -22.50 -30.79
C LEU A 104 0.30 -23.66 -31.09
N THR A 105 -0.60 -23.95 -30.14
CA THR A 105 -1.68 -24.92 -30.32
C THR A 105 -2.94 -24.47 -29.56
N GLY A 106 -4.09 -25.07 -29.87
CA GLY A 106 -5.38 -24.71 -29.26
C GLY A 106 -6.58 -25.22 -30.08
N ASP A 107 -7.78 -24.77 -29.73
CA ASP A 107 -9.01 -25.21 -30.41
C ASP A 107 -9.02 -24.85 -31.91
N PHE A 108 -8.40 -23.72 -32.27
CA PHE A 108 -8.29 -23.22 -33.64
C PHE A 108 -7.49 -24.12 -34.59
N CYS A 109 -6.80 -25.15 -34.06
CA CYS A 109 -6.02 -26.13 -34.82
C CYS A 109 -6.22 -27.58 -34.33
N ASP A 110 -7.39 -27.89 -33.76
CA ASP A 110 -7.71 -29.22 -33.19
C ASP A 110 -6.64 -29.76 -32.21
N TRP A 111 -5.95 -28.86 -31.50
CA TRP A 111 -4.82 -29.16 -30.61
C TRP A 111 -3.62 -29.87 -31.29
N ASP A 112 -3.46 -29.72 -32.61
CA ASP A 112 -2.24 -30.11 -33.32
C ASP A 112 -1.03 -29.29 -32.81
N ARG A 113 0.00 -29.99 -32.33
CA ARG A 113 1.24 -29.42 -31.75
C ARG A 113 2.33 -29.18 -32.80
N ASP A 114 2.14 -29.60 -34.04
CA ASP A 114 3.08 -29.51 -35.14
C ASP A 114 2.66 -28.54 -36.27
N MET A 115 1.38 -28.12 -36.29
CA MET A 115 0.82 -27.22 -37.31
C MET A 115 1.43 -25.80 -37.28
N PHE A 116 1.34 -25.09 -36.15
CA PHE A 116 1.79 -23.69 -36.03
C PHE A 116 3.17 -23.58 -35.32
N LYS A 117 4.21 -24.05 -36.01
CA LYS A 117 5.61 -23.96 -35.53
C LYS A 117 6.17 -22.55 -35.60
N CYS A 118 6.81 -22.13 -34.53
CA CYS A 118 7.45 -20.83 -34.41
C CYS A 118 8.88 -20.84 -34.96
N THR A 119 9.31 -19.69 -35.49
CA THR A 119 10.71 -19.39 -35.84
C THR A 119 11.39 -18.67 -34.68
N LYS A 120 12.67 -18.94 -34.42
CA LYS A 120 13.46 -18.35 -33.33
C LYS A 120 14.40 -17.26 -33.84
N ASN A 121 14.42 -16.09 -33.21
CA ASN A 121 15.44 -15.07 -33.47
C ASN A 121 16.69 -15.28 -32.60
N GLU A 122 17.73 -14.46 -32.82
CA GLU A 122 19.01 -14.53 -32.10
C GLU A 122 18.90 -14.30 -30.58
N PHE A 123 17.90 -13.54 -30.13
CA PHE A 123 17.61 -13.28 -28.72
C PHE A 123 16.76 -14.36 -28.04
N GLY A 124 16.37 -15.41 -28.77
CA GLY A 124 15.54 -16.50 -28.27
C GLY A 124 14.05 -16.19 -28.16
N VAL A 125 13.58 -15.11 -28.79
CA VAL A 125 12.16 -14.87 -29.04
C VAL A 125 11.70 -15.78 -30.18
N TRP A 126 10.57 -16.44 -29.97
CA TRP A 126 9.89 -17.29 -30.93
C TRP A 126 8.70 -16.53 -31.53
N SER A 127 8.43 -16.71 -32.82
CA SER A 127 7.26 -16.11 -33.47
C SER A 127 6.63 -16.98 -34.56
N VAL A 128 5.30 -16.89 -34.69
CA VAL A 128 4.51 -17.49 -35.78
C VAL A 128 3.39 -16.54 -36.18
N VAL A 129 3.00 -16.53 -37.45
CA VAL A 129 1.78 -15.88 -37.93
C VAL A 129 0.71 -16.94 -38.15
N ILE A 130 -0.45 -16.74 -37.54
CA ILE A 130 -1.65 -17.54 -37.74
C ILE A 130 -2.50 -16.75 -38.75
N PRO A 131 -2.63 -17.23 -40.00
CA PRO A 131 -3.25 -16.45 -41.07
C PRO A 131 -4.76 -16.33 -40.86
N ASN A 132 -5.36 -15.28 -41.43
CA ASN A 132 -6.82 -15.19 -41.54
C ASN A 132 -7.41 -16.39 -42.31
N LYS A 133 -8.62 -16.80 -41.94
CA LYS A 133 -9.39 -17.84 -42.64
C LYS A 133 -9.73 -17.34 -44.07
N PRO A 134 -10.05 -18.22 -45.04
CA PRO A 134 -10.28 -17.82 -46.44
C PRO A 134 -11.46 -16.87 -46.70
N ASP A 135 -12.31 -16.64 -45.69
CA ASP A 135 -13.40 -15.65 -45.70
C ASP A 135 -12.99 -14.26 -45.17
N GLY A 136 -11.73 -14.11 -44.73
CA GLY A 136 -11.18 -12.89 -44.15
C GLY A 136 -11.35 -12.77 -42.63
N SER A 137 -11.94 -13.77 -41.95
CA SER A 137 -12.07 -13.77 -40.49
C SER A 137 -10.77 -14.20 -39.78
N PRO A 138 -10.56 -13.83 -38.50
CA PRO A 138 -9.33 -14.15 -37.77
C PRO A 138 -9.02 -15.64 -37.68
N GLY A 139 -7.73 -16.01 -37.79
CA GLY A 139 -7.27 -17.39 -37.72
C GLY A 139 -7.41 -18.06 -36.34
N ILE A 140 -7.57 -17.27 -35.28
CA ILE A 140 -7.91 -17.71 -33.92
C ILE A 140 -9.23 -17.04 -33.54
N GLU A 141 -10.19 -17.80 -33.00
CA GLU A 141 -11.52 -17.32 -32.67
C GLU A 141 -11.57 -16.76 -31.24
N GLU A 142 -12.30 -15.66 -31.03
CA GLU A 142 -12.44 -15.04 -29.70
C GLU A 142 -13.08 -16.01 -28.69
N GLY A 143 -12.45 -16.14 -27.52
CA GLY A 143 -12.88 -17.08 -26.49
C GLY A 143 -12.34 -18.51 -26.63
N SER A 144 -11.59 -18.82 -27.70
CA SER A 144 -10.94 -20.14 -27.85
C SER A 144 -9.75 -20.33 -26.90
N PHE A 145 -9.48 -21.58 -26.54
CA PHE A 145 -8.33 -21.95 -25.70
C PHE A 145 -7.04 -22.09 -26.52
N VAL A 146 -5.93 -21.62 -25.94
CA VAL A 146 -4.60 -21.57 -26.57
C VAL A 146 -3.48 -21.91 -25.59
N LYS A 147 -2.46 -22.64 -26.07
CA LYS A 147 -1.23 -22.96 -25.34
C LYS A 147 0.01 -22.86 -26.22
N THR A 148 1.12 -22.51 -25.58
CA THR A 148 2.47 -22.65 -26.09
C THR A 148 2.91 -24.10 -25.87
N CYS A 149 3.16 -24.86 -26.94
CA CYS A 149 3.82 -26.15 -26.86
C CYS A 149 5.34 -25.94 -26.99
N ILE A 150 6.08 -26.22 -25.91
CA ILE A 150 7.51 -26.02 -25.81
C ILE A 150 8.21 -27.38 -25.83
N THR A 151 9.18 -27.56 -26.73
CA THR A 151 10.07 -28.73 -26.71
C THR A 151 11.31 -28.39 -25.87
N THR A 152 11.61 -29.24 -24.87
CA THR A 152 12.77 -29.11 -23.98
C THR A 152 14.07 -29.51 -24.69
N LYS A 153 15.20 -29.46 -23.97
CA LYS A 153 16.49 -29.96 -24.48
C LYS A 153 16.52 -31.49 -24.56
N ASP A 154 15.75 -32.15 -23.71
CA ASP A 154 15.67 -33.60 -23.54
C ASP A 154 14.66 -34.23 -24.52
N GLY A 155 13.86 -33.41 -25.21
CA GLY A 155 12.91 -33.81 -26.24
C GLY A 155 11.44 -33.84 -25.77
N ASP A 156 11.19 -33.65 -24.47
CA ASP A 156 9.84 -33.57 -23.92
C ASP A 156 9.07 -32.39 -24.52
N ARG A 157 7.78 -32.60 -24.79
CA ARG A 157 6.84 -31.53 -25.16
C ARG A 157 6.01 -31.15 -23.94
N VAL A 158 6.18 -29.92 -23.47
CA VAL A 158 5.43 -29.37 -22.34
C VAL A 158 4.55 -28.22 -22.80
N GLU A 159 3.27 -28.26 -22.46
CA GLU A 159 2.33 -27.19 -22.75
C GLU A 159 2.35 -26.14 -21.63
N ARG A 160 2.24 -24.87 -22.01
CA ARG A 160 2.16 -23.73 -21.09
C ARG A 160 1.08 -22.76 -21.57
N ILE A 161 0.46 -22.07 -20.63
CA ILE A 161 -0.28 -20.83 -20.93
C ILE A 161 0.76 -19.82 -21.44
N PRO A 162 0.50 -19.08 -22.54
CA PRO A 162 1.40 -18.03 -23.01
C PRO A 162 1.69 -16.99 -21.92
N ALA A 163 2.94 -16.58 -21.75
CA ALA A 163 3.35 -15.67 -20.68
C ALA A 163 2.70 -14.28 -20.78
N TRP A 164 2.22 -13.95 -21.98
CA TRP A 164 1.56 -12.69 -22.35
C TRP A 164 0.07 -12.88 -22.68
N ILE A 165 -0.59 -13.90 -22.11
CA ILE A 165 -2.05 -14.05 -22.23
C ILE A 165 -2.75 -12.93 -21.45
N THR A 166 -3.83 -12.36 -22.00
CA THR A 166 -4.65 -11.34 -21.33
C THR A 166 -5.72 -11.94 -20.41
N ARG A 167 -6.11 -13.19 -20.65
CA ARG A 167 -7.12 -13.92 -19.86
C ARG A 167 -6.75 -15.40 -19.74
N ALA A 168 -6.91 -15.95 -18.54
CA ALA A 168 -6.94 -17.39 -18.31
C ALA A 168 -8.17 -17.77 -17.48
N VAL A 169 -8.67 -19.00 -17.63
CA VAL A 169 -9.82 -19.51 -16.88
C VAL A 169 -9.54 -20.92 -16.37
N GLN A 170 -10.10 -21.31 -15.22
CA GLN A 170 -10.14 -22.70 -14.80
C GLN A 170 -11.47 -23.32 -15.27
N PRO A 171 -11.47 -24.26 -16.24
CA PRO A 171 -12.71 -24.90 -16.68
C PRO A 171 -13.34 -25.72 -15.55
N LYS A 172 -14.68 -25.70 -15.44
CA LYS A 172 -15.39 -26.36 -14.33
C LYS A 172 -15.06 -27.86 -14.27
N GLY A 173 -14.48 -28.30 -13.16
CA GLY A 173 -14.07 -29.69 -12.94
C GLY A 173 -12.65 -30.03 -13.42
N GLN A 174 -11.89 -29.06 -13.91
CA GLN A 174 -10.46 -29.21 -14.19
C GLN A 174 -9.61 -28.58 -13.08
N ILE A 175 -8.41 -29.14 -12.87
CA ILE A 175 -7.43 -28.60 -11.91
C ILE A 175 -6.66 -27.42 -12.54
N HIS A 176 -6.33 -27.53 -13.82
CA HIS A 176 -5.48 -26.56 -14.53
C HIS A 176 -6.27 -25.39 -15.10
N TYR A 177 -5.57 -24.28 -15.31
CA TYR A 177 -6.07 -23.14 -16.06
C TYR A 177 -5.76 -23.31 -17.55
N GLU A 178 -6.65 -22.77 -18.37
CA GLU A 178 -6.55 -22.67 -19.83
C GLU A 178 -6.40 -21.21 -20.23
N GLY A 179 -5.46 -20.92 -21.14
CA GLY A 179 -5.27 -19.58 -21.70
C GLY A 179 -6.35 -19.29 -22.73
N VAL A 180 -6.98 -18.11 -22.67
CA VAL A 180 -8.08 -17.72 -23.56
C VAL A 180 -7.59 -16.65 -24.53
N TYR A 181 -7.75 -16.86 -25.83
CA TYR A 181 -7.52 -15.81 -26.81
C TYR A 181 -8.67 -14.81 -26.80
N GLU A 182 -8.38 -13.57 -26.42
CA GLU A 182 -9.28 -12.42 -26.55
C GLU A 182 -8.57 -11.31 -27.35
N PRO A 183 -9.18 -10.78 -28.42
CA PRO A 183 -8.62 -9.67 -29.16
C PRO A 183 -8.66 -8.40 -28.30
N LYS A 184 -7.63 -7.56 -28.43
CA LYS A 184 -7.50 -6.30 -27.67
C LYS A 184 -8.53 -5.26 -28.12
N THR A 185 -9.74 -5.35 -27.56
CA THR A 185 -10.82 -4.39 -27.74
C THR A 185 -10.85 -3.44 -26.53
N PRO A 186 -10.16 -2.29 -26.57
CA PRO A 186 -10.07 -1.40 -25.41
C PRO A 186 -11.45 -0.79 -25.07
N TYR A 187 -11.85 -0.89 -23.81
CA TYR A 187 -13.05 -0.23 -23.33
C TYR A 187 -12.92 1.31 -23.43
N ALA A 188 -13.92 1.95 -24.04
CA ALA A 188 -13.99 3.41 -24.10
C ALA A 188 -14.28 3.99 -22.71
N TRP A 189 -13.23 4.43 -22.02
CA TRP A 189 -13.31 5.07 -20.70
C TRP A 189 -14.27 6.27 -20.72
N LYS A 190 -15.29 6.23 -19.86
CA LYS A 190 -16.40 7.22 -19.81
C LYS A 190 -16.13 8.38 -18.83
N HIS A 191 -15.06 8.29 -18.06
CA HIS A 191 -14.71 9.23 -17.00
C HIS A 191 -13.20 9.48 -17.04
N ASN A 192 -12.79 10.71 -16.74
CA ASN A 192 -11.39 11.02 -16.49
C ASN A 192 -10.93 10.33 -15.20
N ARG A 193 -9.61 10.16 -15.01
CA ARG A 193 -9.07 9.86 -13.68
C ARG A 193 -9.42 11.04 -12.74
N PRO A 194 -9.78 10.79 -11.48
CA PRO A 194 -9.88 11.84 -10.48
C PRO A 194 -8.55 12.60 -10.33
N ASP A 195 -8.62 13.84 -9.87
CA ASP A 195 -7.43 14.59 -9.47
C ASP A 195 -6.69 13.88 -8.33
N ARG A 196 -5.38 14.08 -8.24
CA ARG A 196 -4.54 13.47 -7.20
C ARG A 196 -5.03 13.96 -5.81
N PRO A 197 -5.49 13.07 -4.92
CA PRO A 197 -6.01 13.49 -3.62
C PRO A 197 -4.87 13.99 -2.71
N GLU A 198 -5.21 14.93 -1.83
CA GLU A 198 -4.26 15.51 -0.86
C GLU A 198 -3.77 14.47 0.16
N SER A 199 -4.66 13.55 0.56
CA SER A 199 -4.45 12.50 1.56
C SER A 199 -4.84 11.12 0.99
N LEU A 200 -4.13 10.04 1.36
CA LEU A 200 -4.28 8.70 0.76
C LEU A 200 -4.63 7.57 1.73
N ARG A 201 -5.15 6.46 1.17
CA ARG A 201 -5.84 5.37 1.88
C ARG A 201 -5.54 3.97 1.25
N ILE A 202 -4.26 3.54 1.20
CA ILE A 202 -3.71 2.36 0.45
C ILE A 202 -2.49 1.70 1.22
N TYR A 203 -1.60 0.85 0.66
CA TYR A 203 -0.97 -0.42 1.24
C TYR A 203 0.52 -0.75 0.80
N GLU A 204 1.54 -1.40 1.46
CA GLU A 204 2.01 -1.62 2.88
C GLU A 204 3.55 -1.23 3.18
N VAL A 205 4.56 -2.00 3.75
CA VAL A 205 5.94 -1.44 4.13
C VAL A 205 7.26 -2.32 4.07
N ALA A 206 8.39 -1.98 3.38
CA ALA A 206 9.78 -2.62 3.47
C ALA A 206 10.82 -2.16 4.54
N SER A 207 11.62 -2.91 5.37
CA SER A 207 12.48 -2.59 6.61
C SER A 207 14.02 -2.20 6.64
N TYR A 208 14.44 -1.13 7.37
CA TYR A 208 15.74 -0.37 7.35
C TYR A 208 17.13 -1.07 7.22
N ASP A 209 17.62 -1.77 8.25
CA ASP A 209 19.04 -2.20 8.31
C ASP A 209 19.34 -3.39 7.39
N ASP A 210 18.29 -4.07 6.92
CA ASP A 210 18.34 -5.10 5.89
C ASP A 210 18.85 -4.56 4.53
N TYR A 211 18.98 -3.23 4.39
CA TYR A 211 19.08 -2.56 3.09
C TYR A 211 20.40 -1.95 2.67
N PHE A 212 21.47 -2.06 3.46
CA PHE A 212 22.81 -1.62 3.03
C PHE A 212 23.90 -2.69 3.22
N GLY A 213 23.48 -3.93 3.48
CA GLY A 213 24.31 -5.13 3.45
C GLY A 213 24.45 -5.76 2.06
N SER A 214 25.15 -6.90 2.02
CA SER A 214 25.35 -7.74 0.82
C SER A 214 24.11 -8.46 0.33
N ASP A 215 23.10 -8.56 1.19
CA ASP A 215 21.96 -9.47 1.02
C ASP A 215 20.80 -8.78 0.27
N VAL A 216 21.02 -7.52 -0.13
CA VAL A 216 20.13 -6.69 -0.94
C VAL A 216 20.31 -7.01 -2.42
N ASP A 217 19.23 -7.39 -3.08
CA ASP A 217 19.22 -7.51 -4.54
C ASP A 217 19.28 -6.10 -5.18
N GLU A 218 20.47 -5.69 -5.61
CA GLU A 218 20.70 -4.41 -6.29
C GLU A 218 19.98 -4.31 -7.64
N GLU A 219 19.71 -5.44 -8.31
CA GLU A 219 18.97 -5.45 -9.58
C GLU A 219 17.47 -5.30 -9.33
N ALA A 220 16.93 -5.84 -8.22
CA ALA A 220 15.57 -5.57 -7.77
C ALA A 220 15.39 -4.10 -7.36
N VAL A 221 16.34 -3.52 -6.61
CA VAL A 221 16.33 -2.08 -6.28
C VAL A 221 16.38 -1.23 -7.55
N ALA A 222 17.27 -1.55 -8.50
CA ALA A 222 17.35 -0.84 -9.78
C ALA A 222 16.07 -1.00 -10.62
N TYR A 223 15.42 -2.18 -10.63
CA TYR A 223 14.11 -2.40 -11.24
C TYR A 223 13.04 -1.49 -10.63
N LEU A 224 12.96 -1.40 -9.29
CA LEU A 224 11.99 -0.53 -8.61
C LEU A 224 12.25 0.96 -8.91
N MET A 225 13.51 1.39 -8.99
CA MET A 225 13.87 2.75 -9.43
C MET A 225 13.42 3.02 -10.88
N LEU A 226 13.64 2.07 -11.80
CA LEU A 226 13.19 2.18 -13.20
C LEU A 226 11.65 2.19 -13.31
N ALA A 227 10.96 1.38 -12.51
CA ALA A 227 9.50 1.30 -12.48
C ALA A 227 8.88 2.60 -11.94
N ASN A 228 9.36 3.11 -10.80
CA ASN A 228 8.89 4.37 -10.23
C ASN A 228 9.20 5.57 -11.14
N GLN A 229 10.36 5.60 -11.80
CA GLN A 229 10.67 6.64 -12.80
C GLN A 229 9.71 6.57 -13.99
N LEU A 230 9.49 5.38 -14.58
CA LEU A 230 8.55 5.19 -15.68
C LEU A 230 7.12 5.60 -15.32
N ILE A 231 6.64 5.22 -14.13
CA ILE A 231 5.27 5.52 -13.68
C ILE A 231 5.07 7.05 -13.57
N HIS A 232 6.04 7.77 -13.01
CA HIS A 232 5.96 9.22 -12.88
C HIS A 232 6.25 9.99 -14.18
N ASP A 233 7.10 9.45 -15.08
CA ASP A 233 7.30 10.01 -16.43
C ASP A 233 6.03 9.92 -17.29
N VAL A 234 5.28 8.80 -17.17
CA VAL A 234 4.03 8.56 -17.91
C VAL A 234 2.83 9.25 -17.28
N LEU A 235 2.78 9.33 -15.94
CA LEU A 235 1.71 9.98 -15.19
C LEU A 235 2.27 10.64 -13.92
N PRO A 236 2.66 11.94 -13.97
CA PRO A 236 3.22 12.64 -12.80
C PRO A 236 2.25 12.76 -11.60
N SER A 237 0.95 12.56 -11.82
CA SER A 237 -0.07 12.50 -10.76
C SER A 237 -0.33 11.08 -10.24
N ALA A 238 0.43 10.07 -10.70
CA ALA A 238 0.42 8.74 -10.14
C ALA A 238 0.85 8.75 -8.68
N ILE A 239 0.59 7.62 -8.02
CA ILE A 239 0.92 7.34 -6.63
C ILE A 239 1.45 5.91 -6.59
N THR A 240 2.65 5.71 -6.07
CA THR A 240 3.19 4.38 -5.77
C THR A 240 3.41 4.19 -4.28
N VAL A 241 3.12 2.99 -3.78
CA VAL A 241 3.17 2.63 -2.36
C VAL A 241 3.96 1.32 -2.19
N ALA A 242 4.81 1.20 -1.16
CA ALA A 242 5.85 0.18 -1.07
C ALA A 242 5.67 -0.86 0.06
N GLU A 243 5.30 -2.11 -0.29
CA GLU A 243 5.15 -3.29 0.60
C GLU A 243 6.45 -4.10 0.85
N ASP A 244 6.32 -5.38 1.26
CA ASP A 244 7.11 -6.21 2.21
C ASP A 244 6.90 -5.80 3.72
N VAL A 245 7.83 -6.00 4.69
CA VAL A 245 7.58 -6.09 6.17
C VAL A 245 7.82 -4.93 7.23
N SER A 246 8.59 -3.82 7.10
CA SER A 246 8.52 -2.72 8.15
C SER A 246 8.85 -1.20 7.90
N GLY A 247 9.69 -0.76 6.95
CA GLY A 247 10.06 0.67 6.67
C GLY A 247 11.52 0.97 6.19
N TYR A 248 11.75 1.57 5.00
CA TYR A 248 13.04 1.61 4.22
C TYR A 248 13.59 3.06 4.13
N PRO A 249 14.91 3.34 4.00
CA PRO A 249 15.43 4.72 3.90
C PRO A 249 15.56 5.21 2.46
N ALA A 250 15.01 6.38 2.20
CA ALA A 250 14.87 6.93 0.85
C ALA A 250 13.94 6.12 -0.08
N ILE A 251 13.12 5.19 0.43
CA ILE A 251 12.13 4.50 -0.40
C ILE A 251 11.08 5.48 -0.89
N CYS A 252 10.66 6.40 -0.01
CA CYS A 252 9.71 7.47 -0.30
C CYS A 252 10.39 8.77 -0.76
N ARG A 253 11.63 8.69 -1.25
CA ARG A 253 12.39 9.81 -1.81
C ARG A 253 12.61 9.63 -3.31
N PRO A 254 12.64 10.71 -4.10
CA PRO A 254 12.85 10.64 -5.55
C PRO A 254 14.12 9.88 -5.97
N VAL A 255 14.05 9.21 -7.12
CA VAL A 255 15.21 8.53 -7.74
C VAL A 255 16.40 9.49 -7.96
N ALA A 256 16.11 10.76 -8.29
CA ALA A 256 17.11 11.82 -8.44
C ALA A 256 17.90 12.15 -7.15
N GLU A 257 17.32 11.91 -5.97
CA GLU A 257 17.98 12.09 -4.66
C GLU A 257 18.77 10.84 -4.23
N GLY A 258 18.68 9.74 -4.98
CA GLY A 258 19.24 8.44 -4.62
C GLY A 258 18.25 7.50 -3.92
N GLY A 259 16.96 7.87 -3.89
CA GLY A 259 15.88 7.02 -3.37
C GLY A 259 15.33 6.01 -4.38
N ILE A 260 14.36 5.20 -3.95
CA ILE A 260 13.68 4.22 -4.83
C ILE A 260 12.52 4.85 -5.61
N GLY A 261 12.00 6.02 -5.18
CA GLY A 261 11.02 6.80 -5.92
C GLY A 261 9.56 6.48 -5.66
N PHE A 262 9.23 5.79 -4.56
CA PHE A 262 7.84 5.66 -4.13
C PHE A 262 7.32 6.98 -3.55
N ASP A 263 5.99 7.17 -3.52
CA ASP A 263 5.38 8.31 -2.82
C ASP A 263 5.21 8.04 -1.32
N TYR A 264 4.78 6.83 -0.97
CA TYR A 264 4.43 6.42 0.39
C TYR A 264 4.96 5.03 0.70
N LYS A 265 5.09 4.77 1.98
CA LYS A 265 5.10 3.45 2.62
C LYS A 265 3.98 3.42 3.66
N LEU A 266 3.73 2.32 4.34
CA LEU A 266 2.83 2.27 5.50
C LEU A 266 3.60 2.28 6.85
N ALA A 267 2.96 1.78 7.91
CA ALA A 267 3.42 1.76 9.29
C ALA A 267 2.98 0.47 10.01
N MET A 268 3.56 -0.68 9.62
CA MET A 268 3.23 -2.04 10.10
C MET A 268 3.34 -2.22 11.62
N ALA A 269 4.24 -1.47 12.24
CA ALA A 269 4.40 -1.45 13.70
C ALA A 269 3.14 -0.92 14.44
N VAL A 270 2.22 -0.24 13.76
CA VAL A 270 1.00 0.31 14.39
C VAL A 270 -0.06 -0.77 14.64
N PRO A 271 -0.45 -1.62 13.66
CA PRO A 271 -1.22 -2.83 13.94
C PRO A 271 -0.58 -3.73 15.00
N ASP A 272 0.71 -4.07 14.86
CA ASP A 272 1.42 -4.93 15.82
C ASP A 272 1.36 -4.39 17.25
N MET A 273 1.53 -3.07 17.41
CA MET A 273 1.36 -2.41 18.71
C MET A 273 -0.07 -2.59 19.25
N TRP A 274 -1.10 -2.32 18.46
CA TRP A 274 -2.49 -2.43 18.93
C TRP A 274 -2.87 -3.86 19.30
N ILE A 275 -2.52 -4.84 18.46
CA ILE A 275 -2.75 -6.26 18.74
C ILE A 275 -2.01 -6.66 20.02
N LYS A 276 -0.75 -6.25 20.19
CA LYS A 276 0.01 -6.54 21.41
C LYS A 276 -0.63 -5.94 22.66
N LEU A 277 -1.04 -4.66 22.62
CA LEU A 277 -1.73 -3.99 23.73
C LEU A 277 -3.06 -4.67 24.09
N LEU A 278 -3.82 -5.12 23.09
CA LEU A 278 -5.11 -5.80 23.28
C LEU A 278 -4.99 -7.26 23.77
N LYS A 279 -3.86 -7.91 23.47
CA LYS A 279 -3.60 -9.35 23.72
C LYS A 279 -2.80 -9.61 24.99
N GLU A 280 -1.91 -8.70 25.37
CA GLU A 280 -0.90 -8.92 26.43
C GLU A 280 -1.05 -8.00 27.66
N GLN A 281 -1.90 -6.96 27.62
CA GLN A 281 -1.96 -5.93 28.67
C GLN A 281 -3.40 -5.50 29.03
N ALA A 282 -3.62 -5.14 30.30
CA ALA A 282 -4.85 -4.48 30.74
C ALA A 282 -4.87 -2.98 30.38
N ASP A 283 -6.06 -2.37 30.29
CA ASP A 283 -6.24 -0.94 30.00
C ASP A 283 -5.40 -0.03 30.93
N GLU A 284 -5.24 -0.41 32.20
CA GLU A 284 -4.46 0.29 33.21
C GLU A 284 -2.94 0.23 32.98
N GLU A 285 -2.46 -0.78 32.25
CA GLU A 285 -1.03 -1.05 31.99
C GLU A 285 -0.54 -0.39 30.69
N TRP A 286 -1.46 0.03 29.80
CA TRP A 286 -1.12 0.66 28.53
C TRP A 286 -0.28 1.93 28.72
N GLY A 287 0.93 1.92 28.16
CA GLY A 287 1.85 3.06 28.16
C GLY A 287 1.44 4.11 27.14
N MET A 288 1.02 5.29 27.57
CA MET A 288 0.65 6.42 26.71
C MET A 288 1.84 6.91 25.90
N GLY A 289 3.03 6.96 26.49
CA GLY A 289 4.27 7.28 25.80
C GLY A 289 4.70 6.22 24.79
N HIS A 290 4.34 4.95 24.98
CA HIS A 290 4.56 3.89 24.00
C HIS A 290 3.61 4.01 22.81
N ILE A 291 2.32 4.27 23.06
CA ILE A 291 1.32 4.53 22.00
C ILE A 291 1.75 5.73 21.14
N VAL A 292 2.11 6.84 21.77
CA VAL A 292 2.61 8.03 21.07
C VAL A 292 3.89 7.70 20.30
N HIS A 293 4.87 7.03 20.91
CA HIS A 293 6.12 6.72 20.24
C HIS A 293 5.91 5.87 18.98
N SER A 294 5.14 4.78 19.04
CA SER A 294 4.92 3.92 17.87
C SER A 294 4.14 4.61 16.73
N LEU A 295 3.32 5.62 17.04
CA LEU A 295 2.61 6.44 16.05
C LEU A 295 3.49 7.58 15.48
N GLU A 296 4.45 8.10 16.24
CA GLU A 296 5.36 9.18 15.81
C GLU A 296 6.73 8.69 15.27
N ASN A 297 7.12 7.44 15.54
CA ASN A 297 8.44 6.89 15.18
C ASN A 297 8.54 6.52 13.69
N ARG A 298 8.54 7.54 12.85
CA ARG A 298 8.58 7.45 11.39
C ARG A 298 9.45 8.56 10.80
N ARG A 299 10.02 8.33 9.62
CA ARG A 299 11.06 9.22 9.07
C ARG A 299 10.47 10.51 8.53
N TYR A 300 10.96 11.64 9.03
CA TYR A 300 10.52 12.95 8.60
C TYR A 300 10.76 13.16 7.09
N LYS A 301 9.73 13.62 6.38
CA LYS A 301 9.65 13.74 4.91
C LYS A 301 9.78 12.44 4.10
N GLU A 302 9.60 11.27 4.72
CA GLU A 302 9.20 10.03 4.06
C GLU A 302 7.78 9.65 4.49
N LYS A 303 6.80 9.88 3.61
CA LYS A 303 5.37 9.86 3.98
C LYS A 303 4.90 8.45 4.32
N SER A 304 4.17 8.29 5.43
CA SER A 304 3.60 7.00 5.84
C SER A 304 2.07 7.01 5.87
N ILE A 305 1.43 5.96 5.37
CA ILE A 305 -0.02 5.71 5.55
C ILE A 305 -0.20 4.86 6.83
N ALA A 306 -1.09 5.26 7.73
CA ALA A 306 -1.31 4.61 9.03
C ALA A 306 -2.70 3.97 9.14
N TYR A 307 -2.83 2.92 9.96
CA TYR A 307 -4.00 2.04 10.02
C TYR A 307 -3.91 1.26 11.33
N ALA A 308 -5.05 0.96 11.93
CA ALA A 308 -5.08 0.31 13.23
C ALA A 308 -4.99 -1.22 13.11
N GLU A 309 -5.47 -1.78 12.00
CA GLU A 309 -5.53 -3.21 11.70
C GLU A 309 -5.58 -3.40 10.18
N SER A 310 -5.01 -4.50 9.69
CA SER A 310 -4.76 -4.79 8.27
C SER A 310 -5.71 -5.88 7.73
N HIS A 311 -5.43 -6.42 6.53
CA HIS A 311 -6.16 -7.59 6.05
C HIS A 311 -5.70 -8.90 6.72
N ASP A 312 -4.46 -8.98 7.23
CA ASP A 312 -3.92 -10.16 7.90
C ASP A 312 -4.59 -10.40 9.26
N GLN A 313 -4.77 -9.36 10.09
CA GLN A 313 -5.49 -9.52 11.35
C GLN A 313 -6.99 -9.80 11.17
N ALA A 314 -7.51 -9.61 9.94
CA ALA A 314 -8.84 -10.03 9.58
C ALA A 314 -8.92 -11.48 9.10
N LEU A 315 -7.79 -12.18 8.84
CA LEU A 315 -7.77 -13.58 8.40
C LEU A 315 -7.88 -14.60 9.56
N VAL A 316 -8.24 -15.84 9.21
CA VAL A 316 -8.28 -16.96 10.17
C VAL A 316 -6.90 -17.22 10.79
N GLY A 317 -6.79 -16.98 12.09
CA GLY A 317 -5.55 -17.15 12.86
C GLY A 317 -5.31 -16.03 13.87
N ASP A 318 -5.82 -14.82 13.59
CA ASP A 318 -5.86 -13.70 14.53
C ASP A 318 -7.31 -13.22 14.73
N LYS A 319 -7.51 -12.00 15.22
CA LYS A 319 -8.80 -11.32 15.38
C LYS A 319 -8.71 -9.85 14.96
N THR A 320 -9.82 -9.30 14.48
CA THR A 320 -10.00 -7.85 14.34
C THR A 320 -9.94 -7.15 15.69
N ILE A 321 -9.67 -5.84 15.73
CA ILE A 321 -9.69 -5.03 16.96
C ILE A 321 -11.06 -5.11 17.65
N ALA A 322 -12.15 -5.11 16.87
CA ALA A 322 -13.49 -5.31 17.39
C ALA A 322 -13.64 -6.66 18.13
N PHE A 323 -13.13 -7.76 17.55
CA PHE A 323 -13.24 -9.09 18.14
C PHE A 323 -12.19 -9.36 19.25
N TRP A 324 -11.05 -8.65 19.27
CA TRP A 324 -10.17 -8.56 20.43
C TRP A 324 -10.82 -7.80 21.61
N LEU A 325 -11.56 -6.73 21.33
CA LEU A 325 -12.19 -5.88 22.35
C LEU A 325 -13.45 -6.48 22.98
N MET A 326 -14.24 -7.22 22.21
CA MET A 326 -15.60 -7.65 22.58
C MET A 326 -15.84 -9.18 22.48
N ASP A 327 -15.03 -9.90 21.71
CA ASP A 327 -15.10 -11.36 21.52
C ASP A 327 -16.56 -11.84 21.28
N LYS A 328 -16.97 -12.94 21.89
CA LYS A 328 -18.31 -13.54 21.78
C LYS A 328 -19.48 -12.63 22.18
N GLU A 329 -19.26 -11.54 22.91
CA GLU A 329 -20.37 -10.63 23.26
C GLU A 329 -20.85 -9.79 22.08
N MET A 330 -20.08 -9.74 20.99
CA MET A 330 -20.55 -9.19 19.71
C MET A 330 -21.80 -9.92 19.18
N TYR A 331 -21.99 -11.20 19.52
CA TYR A 331 -23.12 -12.00 19.08
C TYR A 331 -24.39 -11.82 19.94
N THR A 332 -24.31 -11.16 21.10
CA THR A 332 -25.43 -11.05 22.05
C THR A 332 -25.75 -9.62 22.51
N HIS A 333 -24.75 -8.76 22.65
CA HIS A 333 -24.88 -7.41 23.21
C HIS A 333 -24.68 -6.28 22.18
N MET A 334 -24.58 -6.61 20.88
CA MET A 334 -24.54 -5.63 19.79
C MET A 334 -25.92 -5.15 19.31
N SER A 335 -27.02 -5.57 19.92
CA SER A 335 -28.31 -4.92 19.70
C SER A 335 -28.46 -3.68 20.57
N VAL A 336 -29.14 -2.65 20.06
CA VAL A 336 -29.56 -1.48 20.87
C VAL A 336 -30.68 -1.82 21.87
N LEU A 337 -31.26 -3.01 21.76
CA LEU A 337 -32.32 -3.54 22.64
C LEU A 337 -31.80 -4.55 23.68
N SER A 338 -30.50 -4.87 23.70
CA SER A 338 -29.92 -5.74 24.71
C SER A 338 -29.79 -5.02 26.06
N GLU A 339 -29.55 -5.78 27.14
CA GLU A 339 -28.99 -5.18 28.34
C GLU A 339 -27.59 -4.59 28.09
N GLN A 340 -27.16 -3.69 28.98
CA GLN A 340 -25.90 -2.96 28.85
C GLN A 340 -24.72 -3.85 29.26
N SER A 341 -23.80 -4.12 28.32
CA SER A 341 -22.54 -4.83 28.60
C SER A 341 -21.38 -3.85 28.68
N ALA A 342 -20.69 -3.83 29.83
CA ALA A 342 -19.47 -3.05 30.01
C ALA A 342 -18.32 -3.48 29.07
N ILE A 343 -18.37 -4.69 28.51
CA ILE A 343 -17.40 -5.20 27.52
C ILE A 343 -17.70 -4.60 26.15
N VAL A 344 -18.98 -4.58 25.72
CA VAL A 344 -19.37 -3.92 24.46
C VAL A 344 -19.20 -2.41 24.54
N ASP A 345 -19.54 -1.78 25.66
CA ASP A 345 -19.36 -0.33 25.85
C ASP A 345 -17.87 0.05 25.83
N ARG A 346 -17.01 -0.73 26.51
CA ARG A 346 -15.54 -0.61 26.39
C ARG A 346 -15.09 -0.76 24.93
N GLY A 347 -15.59 -1.78 24.23
CA GLY A 347 -15.16 -2.09 22.88
C GLY A 347 -15.58 -1.04 21.86
N VAL A 348 -16.83 -0.58 21.90
CA VAL A 348 -17.31 0.52 21.06
C VAL A 348 -16.51 1.79 21.30
N ALA A 349 -16.23 2.13 22.57
CA ALA A 349 -15.41 3.30 22.90
C ALA A 349 -13.96 3.19 22.39
N LEU A 350 -13.25 2.11 22.74
CA LEU A 350 -11.85 1.92 22.36
C LEU A 350 -11.66 1.74 20.85
N HIS A 351 -12.58 1.06 20.14
CA HIS A 351 -12.53 0.93 18.68
C HIS A 351 -12.54 2.30 17.98
N LYS A 352 -13.41 3.22 18.43
CA LYS A 352 -13.43 4.61 17.93
C LYS A 352 -12.12 5.35 18.23
N MET A 353 -11.62 5.24 19.47
CA MET A 353 -10.40 5.93 19.92
C MET A 353 -9.13 5.44 19.23
N ILE A 354 -8.93 4.12 19.13
CA ILE A 354 -7.76 3.47 18.52
C ILE A 354 -7.65 3.87 17.04
N ARG A 355 -8.76 3.80 16.30
CA ARG A 355 -8.80 4.20 14.89
C ARG A 355 -8.57 5.70 14.74
N PHE A 356 -9.14 6.54 15.62
CA PHE A 356 -8.98 8.00 15.57
C PHE A 356 -7.58 8.49 15.92
N ILE A 357 -6.94 7.99 16.99
CA ILE A 357 -5.55 8.40 17.31
C ILE A 357 -4.58 7.96 16.21
N THR A 358 -4.81 6.78 15.62
CA THR A 358 -4.03 6.30 14.48
C THR A 358 -4.18 7.20 13.25
N HIS A 359 -5.41 7.59 12.92
CA HIS A 359 -5.72 8.49 11.79
C HIS A 359 -5.22 9.94 12.01
N ALA A 360 -5.14 10.42 13.24
CA ALA A 360 -4.72 11.78 13.55
C ALA A 360 -3.18 11.92 13.71
N LEU A 361 -2.53 10.94 14.33
CA LEU A 361 -1.11 11.01 14.71
C LEU A 361 -0.17 10.19 13.80
N GLY A 362 -0.63 9.03 13.30
CA GLY A 362 0.23 7.99 12.75
C GLY A 362 0.81 8.21 11.34
N GLY A 363 0.30 9.16 10.55
CA GLY A 363 0.64 9.22 9.12
C GLY A 363 0.31 10.52 8.37
N GLU A 364 0.68 10.50 7.09
CA GLU A 364 0.24 11.41 6.01
C GLU A 364 -0.80 10.73 5.09
N GLY A 365 -1.26 9.55 5.47
CA GLY A 365 -2.44 8.87 4.94
C GLY A 365 -3.09 8.02 6.02
N TYR A 366 -4.34 7.57 5.79
CA TYR A 366 -5.03 6.63 6.68
C TYR A 366 -5.68 5.48 5.90
N LEU A 367 -5.39 4.23 6.26
CA LEU A 367 -6.00 3.03 5.68
C LEU A 367 -7.02 2.38 6.62
N ASN A 368 -8.04 1.76 6.01
CA ASN A 368 -8.96 0.85 6.65
C ASN A 368 -9.24 -0.35 5.71
N PHE A 369 -9.17 -1.58 6.22
CA PHE A 369 -9.60 -2.78 5.49
C PHE A 369 -11.12 -3.00 5.60
N ILE A 370 -11.74 -3.46 4.52
CA ILE A 370 -13.21 -3.53 4.39
C ILE A 370 -13.87 -4.34 5.52
N GLY A 371 -14.92 -3.77 6.12
CA GLY A 371 -15.61 -4.29 7.30
C GLY A 371 -15.08 -3.71 8.63
N ASN A 372 -13.81 -3.32 8.72
CA ASN A 372 -13.22 -2.85 9.97
C ASN A 372 -13.69 -1.42 10.31
N GLU A 373 -14.21 -0.66 9.33
CA GLU A 373 -14.82 0.65 9.53
C GLU A 373 -16.03 0.62 10.47
N PHE A 374 -16.74 -0.50 10.54
CA PHE A 374 -17.87 -0.72 11.43
C PHE A 374 -17.63 -1.78 12.51
N GLY A 375 -16.41 -2.30 12.63
CA GLY A 375 -16.07 -3.36 13.57
C GLY A 375 -16.78 -4.69 13.24
N HIS A 376 -16.62 -5.18 12.01
CA HIS A 376 -17.18 -6.45 11.56
C HIS A 376 -16.80 -7.63 12.50
N PRO A 377 -17.76 -8.50 12.89
CA PRO A 377 -17.53 -9.65 13.76
C PRO A 377 -16.83 -10.81 13.02
N GLU A 378 -16.58 -11.92 13.71
CA GLU A 378 -15.94 -13.12 13.14
C GLU A 378 -14.53 -12.81 12.57
N TRP A 379 -14.15 -13.49 11.49
CA TRP A 379 -12.92 -13.33 10.71
C TRP A 379 -13.22 -13.64 9.24
N LEU A 380 -12.24 -13.44 8.36
CA LEU A 380 -12.24 -13.83 6.95
C LEU A 380 -11.53 -15.19 6.82
N ASP A 381 -12.18 -16.17 6.18
CA ASP A 381 -11.55 -17.45 5.85
C ASP A 381 -11.94 -17.84 4.42
N PHE A 382 -10.95 -18.23 3.62
CA PHE A 382 -11.14 -18.61 2.22
C PHE A 382 -11.39 -20.11 2.10
N PRO A 383 -12.10 -20.58 1.04
CA PRO A 383 -12.27 -22.00 0.75
C PRO A 383 -10.93 -22.73 0.70
N ARG A 384 -10.81 -23.80 1.50
CA ARG A 384 -9.63 -24.68 1.58
C ARG A 384 -9.98 -26.02 2.21
N GLU A 385 -9.11 -27.01 2.04
CA GLU A 385 -9.29 -28.36 2.63
C GLU A 385 -9.60 -28.29 4.13
N GLY A 386 -8.84 -27.47 4.87
CA GLY A 386 -9.00 -27.27 6.32
C GLY A 386 -10.28 -26.57 6.78
N ASN A 387 -11.18 -26.17 5.87
CA ASN A 387 -12.56 -25.77 6.19
C ASN A 387 -13.63 -26.44 5.31
N ASN A 388 -13.26 -27.49 4.55
CA ASN A 388 -14.11 -28.19 3.58
C ASN A 388 -14.62 -27.30 2.44
N GLU A 389 -13.76 -26.46 1.86
CA GLU A 389 -14.08 -25.52 0.77
C GLU A 389 -15.23 -24.56 1.13
N SER A 390 -15.26 -24.11 2.39
CA SER A 390 -16.35 -23.30 2.92
C SER A 390 -16.22 -21.82 2.54
N TYR A 391 -17.26 -21.29 1.92
CA TYR A 391 -17.43 -19.86 1.67
C TYR A 391 -18.07 -19.12 2.86
N HIS A 392 -18.31 -19.78 4.00
CA HIS A 392 -19.08 -19.20 5.12
C HIS A 392 -18.46 -17.92 5.69
N HIS A 393 -17.14 -17.81 5.73
CA HIS A 393 -16.44 -16.60 6.20
C HIS A 393 -15.82 -15.79 5.06
N ALA A 394 -15.90 -16.25 3.81
CA ALA A 394 -15.45 -15.56 2.60
C ALA A 394 -16.44 -14.47 2.15
N ARG A 395 -16.91 -13.63 3.09
CA ARG A 395 -18.00 -12.67 2.91
C ARG A 395 -17.83 -11.40 3.75
N ARG A 396 -18.70 -10.41 3.49
CA ARG A 396 -18.91 -9.25 4.36
C ARG A 396 -20.39 -9.06 4.67
N GLN A 397 -20.68 -8.82 5.95
CA GLN A 397 -22.02 -8.79 6.53
C GLN A 397 -22.59 -7.36 6.54
N TRP A 398 -22.70 -6.73 5.37
CA TRP A 398 -23.10 -5.31 5.22
C TRP A 398 -24.42 -4.96 5.92
N HIS A 399 -25.38 -5.89 5.93
CA HIS A 399 -26.65 -5.79 6.64
C HIS A 399 -26.53 -5.50 8.15
N LEU A 400 -25.36 -5.71 8.76
CA LEU A 400 -25.11 -5.35 10.17
C LEU A 400 -25.04 -3.82 10.40
N VAL A 401 -24.68 -3.05 9.38
CA VAL A 401 -24.67 -1.58 9.40
C VAL A 401 -26.02 -1.00 9.02
N ASP A 402 -26.73 -1.65 8.09
CA ASP A 402 -28.06 -1.24 7.61
C ASP A 402 -29.18 -1.47 8.65
N ASP A 403 -28.96 -2.36 9.63
CA ASP A 403 -29.94 -2.66 10.69
C ASP A 403 -29.88 -1.63 11.82
N ASP A 404 -30.89 -0.76 11.88
CA ASP A 404 -31.07 0.25 12.91
C ASP A 404 -31.20 -0.33 14.35
N LEU A 405 -31.45 -1.63 14.52
CA LEU A 405 -31.48 -2.29 15.83
C LEU A 405 -30.11 -2.77 16.31
N LEU A 406 -29.03 -2.54 15.56
CA LEU A 406 -27.66 -2.94 15.89
C LEU A 406 -26.70 -1.75 16.14
N LYS A 407 -25.64 -2.01 16.91
CA LYS A 407 -24.64 -1.02 17.33
C LYS A 407 -23.52 -0.79 16.31
N TYR A 408 -23.37 -1.63 15.28
CA TYR A 408 -22.33 -1.47 14.24
C TYR A 408 -22.46 -0.13 13.50
N LYS A 409 -23.70 0.36 13.30
CA LYS A 409 -23.99 1.66 12.71
C LYS A 409 -23.33 2.85 13.46
N PHE A 410 -23.09 2.72 14.77
CA PHE A 410 -22.41 3.74 15.57
C PHE A 410 -20.92 3.83 15.27
N LEU A 411 -20.27 2.69 15.01
CA LEU A 411 -18.87 2.63 14.60
C LEU A 411 -18.71 3.18 13.17
N PHE A 412 -19.61 2.80 12.26
CA PHE A 412 -19.67 3.34 10.90
C PHE A 412 -19.95 4.85 10.86
N ALA A 413 -20.85 5.34 11.71
CA ALA A 413 -21.13 6.77 11.81
C ALA A 413 -19.91 7.57 12.29
N TRP A 414 -19.14 7.03 13.25
CA TRP A 414 -17.87 7.63 13.68
C TRP A 414 -16.79 7.58 12.60
N ASP A 415 -16.69 6.49 11.84
CA ASP A 415 -15.74 6.41 10.73
C ASP A 415 -16.00 7.48 9.65
N ARG A 416 -17.28 7.65 9.28
CA ARG A 416 -17.70 8.70 8.36
C ARG A 416 -17.38 10.11 8.90
N GLU A 417 -17.68 10.36 10.17
CA GLU A 417 -17.37 11.62 10.85
C GLU A 417 -15.85 11.90 10.84
N MET A 418 -15.03 10.92 11.23
CA MET A 418 -13.57 11.00 11.26
C MET A 418 -12.99 11.38 9.88
N ASN A 419 -13.44 10.72 8.82
CA ASN A 419 -13.02 11.05 7.44
C ASN A 419 -13.54 12.42 6.98
N GLN A 420 -14.76 12.83 7.37
CA GLN A 420 -15.32 14.14 7.04
C GLN A 420 -14.62 15.30 7.77
N LEU A 421 -14.15 15.05 9.00
CA LEU A 421 -13.32 15.99 9.76
C LEU A 421 -11.93 16.13 9.13
N GLU A 422 -11.29 15.04 8.69
CA GLU A 422 -10.01 15.15 7.98
C GLU A 422 -10.16 15.90 6.65
N GLN A 423 -11.18 15.58 5.85
CA GLN A 423 -11.50 16.30 4.61
C GLN A 423 -11.81 17.79 4.82
N ARG A 424 -12.19 18.20 6.05
CA ARG A 424 -12.45 19.60 6.42
C ARG A 424 -11.23 20.34 6.98
N PHE A 425 -10.30 19.64 7.63
CA PHE A 425 -9.22 20.25 8.41
C PHE A 425 -7.79 19.84 7.96
N GLY A 426 -7.64 18.87 7.05
CA GLY A 426 -6.39 18.57 6.36
C GLY A 426 -5.26 17.96 7.20
N TRP A 427 -5.55 17.34 8.34
CA TRP A 427 -4.49 16.98 9.29
C TRP A 427 -3.51 15.91 8.80
N LEU A 428 -3.86 15.06 7.82
CA LEU A 428 -2.90 14.11 7.25
C LEU A 428 -1.87 14.83 6.37
N HIS A 429 -2.25 15.83 5.57
CA HIS A 429 -1.32 16.59 4.74
C HIS A 429 -0.63 17.75 5.48
N ALA A 430 -0.95 17.96 6.76
CA ALA A 430 -0.23 18.88 7.63
C ALA A 430 1.05 18.26 8.20
N GLU A 431 1.98 19.12 8.60
CA GLU A 431 3.19 18.76 9.36
C GLU A 431 2.90 17.86 10.57
N PRO A 432 3.90 17.11 11.09
CA PRO A 432 3.75 16.27 12.27
C PRO A 432 3.15 16.99 13.46
N ALA A 433 2.43 16.25 14.30
CA ALA A 433 1.78 16.80 15.48
C ALA A 433 2.79 17.33 16.51
N PHE A 434 2.33 18.24 17.37
CA PHE A 434 3.01 18.55 18.62
C PHE A 434 2.28 17.84 19.77
N VAL A 435 2.82 16.73 20.26
CA VAL A 435 2.29 16.06 21.47
C VAL A 435 2.71 16.82 22.72
N SER A 436 1.77 17.56 23.31
CA SER A 436 1.96 18.26 24.58
C SER A 436 1.82 17.31 25.77
N CYS A 437 0.90 16.34 25.73
CA CYS A 437 0.63 15.45 26.86
C CYS A 437 0.63 13.97 26.49
N LYS A 438 1.24 13.16 27.37
CA LYS A 438 1.22 11.68 27.37
C LYS A 438 1.32 11.20 28.82
N HIS A 439 0.27 11.47 29.60
CA HIS A 439 0.23 11.25 31.03
C HIS A 439 -0.12 9.80 31.37
N GLU A 440 0.81 9.08 32.00
CA GLU A 440 0.67 7.64 32.24
C GLU A 440 -0.41 7.28 33.28
N ASP A 441 -0.45 7.95 34.44
CA ASP A 441 -1.40 7.64 35.53
C ASP A 441 -2.85 8.05 35.24
N ASP A 442 -3.03 9.21 34.59
CA ASP A 442 -4.35 9.68 34.15
C ASP A 442 -4.79 9.09 32.81
N LYS A 443 -3.89 8.39 32.10
CA LYS A 443 -4.10 7.80 30.76
C LYS A 443 -4.58 8.84 29.73
N ILE A 444 -3.99 10.03 29.75
CA ILE A 444 -4.32 11.15 28.87
C ILE A 444 -3.26 11.33 27.77
N ILE A 445 -3.70 11.47 26.52
CA ILE A 445 -2.86 11.93 25.41
C ILE A 445 -3.46 13.23 24.84
N VAL A 446 -2.63 14.26 24.65
CA VAL A 446 -3.03 15.53 24.01
C VAL A 446 -1.99 15.95 22.99
N PHE A 447 -2.43 16.34 21.79
CA PHE A 447 -1.58 16.89 20.75
C PHE A 447 -2.30 17.92 19.89
N GLU A 448 -1.52 18.79 19.24
CA GLU A 448 -2.00 19.71 18.22
C GLU A 448 -1.53 19.28 16.83
N ARG A 449 -2.43 19.26 15.84
CA ARG A 449 -2.11 19.05 14.40
C ARG A 449 -3.10 19.84 13.54
N ALA A 450 -2.61 20.46 12.46
CA ALA A 450 -3.42 21.36 11.60
C ALA A 450 -4.21 22.47 12.32
N GLY A 451 -3.72 22.95 13.47
CA GLY A 451 -4.41 23.95 14.29
C GLY A 451 -5.60 23.42 15.12
N LEU A 452 -5.88 22.13 15.04
CA LEU A 452 -6.79 21.42 15.96
C LEU A 452 -6.04 20.95 17.20
N VAL A 453 -6.74 20.87 18.32
CA VAL A 453 -6.29 20.23 19.57
C VAL A 453 -7.04 18.92 19.72
N PHE A 454 -6.34 17.80 19.83
CA PHE A 454 -6.92 16.48 20.05
C PHE A 454 -6.63 16.06 21.50
N ALA A 455 -7.67 15.64 22.24
CA ALA A 455 -7.53 15.13 23.60
C ALA A 455 -8.19 13.75 23.73
N PHE A 456 -7.43 12.77 24.20
CA PHE A 456 -7.85 11.38 24.43
C PHE A 456 -7.74 11.03 25.91
N ASN A 457 -8.80 10.48 26.49
CA ASN A 457 -8.79 9.87 27.82
C ASN A 457 -8.98 8.35 27.70
N PHE A 458 -7.87 7.61 27.73
CA PHE A 458 -7.84 6.15 27.70
C PHE A 458 -8.12 5.51 29.07
N HIS A 459 -8.33 6.30 30.14
CA HIS A 459 -8.58 5.73 31.46
C HIS A 459 -9.88 4.93 31.46
N SER A 460 -9.78 3.70 31.97
CA SER A 460 -10.88 2.74 32.11
C SER A 460 -12.11 3.21 32.90
N SER A 461 -12.00 4.32 33.64
CA SER A 461 -12.93 4.68 34.72
C SER A 461 -12.92 6.17 35.11
N LYS A 462 -11.75 6.80 35.32
CA LYS A 462 -11.69 8.22 35.73
C LYS A 462 -12.13 9.18 34.63
N SER A 463 -12.96 10.15 35.01
CA SER A 463 -13.37 11.29 34.19
C SER A 463 -12.88 12.58 34.85
N PHE A 464 -12.35 13.53 34.08
CA PHE A 464 -11.68 14.73 34.60
C PHE A 464 -12.44 16.00 34.21
N PRO A 465 -13.11 16.71 35.15
CA PRO A 465 -13.99 17.84 34.81
C PRO A 465 -13.23 19.09 34.32
N ASP A 466 -12.13 19.42 34.98
CA ASP A 466 -11.35 20.63 34.77
C ASP A 466 -9.90 20.28 34.38
N TYR A 467 -9.70 19.43 33.37
CA TYR A 467 -8.35 19.02 32.97
C TYR A 467 -7.67 20.14 32.20
N ARG A 468 -6.54 20.67 32.71
CA ARG A 468 -5.76 21.70 32.02
C ARG A 468 -4.94 21.06 30.90
N ILE A 469 -5.16 21.52 29.67
CA ILE A 469 -4.40 21.11 28.48
C ILE A 469 -3.71 22.31 27.84
N GLY A 470 -2.49 22.10 27.35
CA GLY A 470 -1.70 23.16 26.70
C GLY A 470 -2.15 23.36 25.25
N VAL A 471 -2.29 24.63 24.84
CA VAL A 471 -2.62 25.05 23.47
C VAL A 471 -1.67 26.16 23.03
N GLU A 472 -1.28 26.21 21.77
CA GLU A 472 -0.26 27.17 21.33
C GLU A 472 -0.82 28.59 21.21
N GLN A 473 -2.00 28.70 20.59
CA GLN A 473 -2.59 29.97 20.21
C GLN A 473 -3.56 30.46 21.28
N PRO A 474 -3.60 31.77 21.57
CA PRO A 474 -4.66 32.35 22.38
C PRO A 474 -5.96 32.40 21.59
N GLY A 475 -7.09 32.29 22.28
CA GLY A 475 -8.43 32.49 21.74
C GLY A 475 -9.49 31.59 22.37
N LYS A 476 -10.65 31.57 21.74
CA LYS A 476 -11.77 30.70 22.05
C LYS A 476 -11.70 29.43 21.19
N TYR A 477 -11.85 28.28 21.82
CA TYR A 477 -11.91 26.96 21.21
C TYR A 477 -13.31 26.35 21.41
N LYS A 478 -13.76 25.53 20.45
CA LYS A 478 -14.94 24.68 20.58
C LYS A 478 -14.59 23.24 20.22
N ALA A 479 -15.20 22.27 20.89
CA ALA A 479 -15.19 20.89 20.45
C ALA A 479 -15.95 20.79 19.11
N VAL A 480 -15.26 20.38 18.04
CA VAL A 480 -15.88 20.21 16.71
C VAL A 480 -16.49 18.83 16.53
N SER A 481 -16.00 17.83 17.28
CA SER A 481 -16.63 16.52 17.42
C SER A 481 -16.06 15.77 18.63
N SER A 482 -16.78 14.74 19.10
CA SER A 482 -16.37 13.87 20.21
C SER A 482 -16.89 12.45 20.01
N THR A 483 -16.06 11.45 20.32
CA THR A 483 -16.46 10.03 20.28
C THR A 483 -17.60 9.72 21.26
N ASP A 484 -17.86 10.59 22.24
CA ASP A 484 -18.91 10.39 23.24
C ASP A 484 -20.30 10.81 22.77
N ALA A 485 -20.47 11.40 21.58
CA ALA A 485 -21.81 11.78 21.11
C ALA A 485 -22.73 10.55 20.91
N GLU A 486 -24.03 10.73 21.15
CA GLU A 486 -25.05 9.66 21.04
C GLU A 486 -25.10 9.03 19.64
N ALA A 487 -24.91 9.84 18.59
CA ALA A 487 -24.84 9.39 17.19
C ALA A 487 -23.70 8.39 16.92
N PHE A 488 -22.72 8.30 17.81
CA PHE A 488 -21.59 7.36 17.75
C PHE A 488 -21.66 6.33 18.88
N GLY A 489 -22.80 6.17 19.56
CA GLY A 489 -22.95 5.22 20.67
C GLY A 489 -22.11 5.59 21.89
N GLY A 490 -21.93 6.88 22.17
CA GLY A 490 -21.41 7.37 23.44
C GLY A 490 -22.53 7.90 24.36
N HIS A 491 -22.15 8.47 25.51
CA HIS A 491 -23.09 8.88 26.56
C HIS A 491 -23.50 10.37 26.53
N ASN A 492 -23.10 11.10 25.48
CA ASN A 492 -23.39 12.50 25.20
C ASN A 492 -23.01 13.47 26.35
N ARG A 493 -21.87 13.25 27.00
CA ARG A 493 -21.41 14.00 28.19
C ARG A 493 -20.61 15.27 27.85
N VAL A 494 -20.16 15.42 26.60
CA VAL A 494 -19.35 16.56 26.13
C VAL A 494 -20.25 17.54 25.37
N ASP A 495 -20.43 18.74 25.91
CA ASP A 495 -21.21 19.81 25.27
C ASP A 495 -20.39 20.50 24.17
N LEU A 496 -20.68 20.17 22.91
CA LEU A 496 -20.04 20.78 21.73
C LEU A 496 -20.38 22.28 21.56
N SER A 497 -21.39 22.80 22.27
CA SER A 497 -21.76 24.21 22.23
C SER A 497 -20.94 25.08 23.20
N ALA A 498 -20.22 24.48 24.15
CA ALA A 498 -19.40 25.18 25.13
C ALA A 498 -18.28 26.04 24.49
N ASP A 499 -17.84 27.09 25.20
CA ASP A 499 -16.70 27.93 24.82
C ASP A 499 -15.53 27.64 25.77
N HIS A 500 -14.43 27.12 25.23
CA HIS A 500 -13.19 26.90 25.97
C HIS A 500 -12.24 28.07 25.72
N PHE A 501 -12.04 28.93 26.70
CA PHE A 501 -11.13 30.08 26.59
C PHE A 501 -9.72 29.68 27.02
N SER A 502 -8.72 30.18 26.31
CA SER A 502 -7.30 30.01 26.68
C SER A 502 -6.84 31.02 27.73
N ASP A 503 -6.24 30.54 28.82
CA ASP A 503 -5.45 31.36 29.74
C ASP A 503 -4.04 31.61 29.17
N PRO A 504 -3.42 32.78 29.45
CA PRO A 504 -1.98 33.02 29.24
C PRO A 504 -1.12 32.33 30.33
N GLU A 505 -1.42 31.07 30.61
CA GLU A 505 -0.72 30.19 31.56
C GLU A 505 -0.04 29.07 30.76
N PRO A 506 1.29 29.13 30.54
CA PRO A 506 2.02 28.12 29.78
C PRO A 506 1.93 26.73 30.43
N TRP A 507 1.60 25.72 29.63
CA TRP A 507 1.35 24.37 30.12
C TRP A 507 1.84 23.33 29.13
N HIS A 508 2.46 22.24 29.61
CA HIS A 508 2.88 21.10 28.78
C HIS A 508 3.63 21.51 27.48
N GLY A 509 4.54 22.49 27.60
CA GLY A 509 5.36 22.98 26.48
C GLY A 509 4.68 23.96 25.52
N ARG A 510 3.45 24.41 25.80
CA ARG A 510 2.71 25.39 24.99
C ARG A 510 2.61 26.75 25.68
N ASN A 511 2.43 27.80 24.90
CA ASN A 511 2.37 29.19 25.40
C ASN A 511 1.09 29.53 26.17
N HIS A 512 -0.01 28.80 25.93
CA HIS A 512 -1.31 29.01 26.57
C HIS A 512 -1.88 27.67 27.08
N SER A 513 -2.99 27.71 27.81
CA SER A 513 -3.72 26.51 28.22
C SER A 513 -5.21 26.74 28.39
N MET A 514 -6.02 25.69 28.34
CA MET A 514 -7.46 25.76 28.58
C MET A 514 -7.93 24.57 29.43
N LEU A 515 -9.08 24.73 30.09
CA LEU A 515 -9.74 23.67 30.86
C LEU A 515 -10.76 22.92 29.98
N VAL A 516 -10.75 21.59 30.05
CA VAL A 516 -11.66 20.71 29.31
C VAL A 516 -12.19 19.58 30.19
N TYR A 517 -13.45 19.20 29.96
CA TYR A 517 -14.02 17.98 30.51
C TYR A 517 -13.64 16.78 29.64
N LEU A 518 -12.95 15.80 30.23
CA LEU A 518 -12.52 14.57 29.56
C LEU A 518 -13.14 13.34 30.24
N PRO A 519 -14.30 12.84 29.76
CA PRO A 519 -14.90 11.61 30.28
C PRO A 519 -14.05 10.36 30.00
N CYS A 520 -14.18 9.32 30.83
CA CYS A 520 -13.48 8.04 30.65
C CYS A 520 -13.80 7.37 29.31
N ARG A 521 -12.76 6.78 28.68
CA ARG A 521 -12.78 6.19 27.33
C ARG A 521 -13.44 7.10 26.29
N THR A 522 -12.94 8.33 26.15
CA THR A 522 -13.38 9.26 25.10
C THR A 522 -12.23 9.96 24.39
N ALA A 523 -12.48 10.42 23.17
CA ALA A 523 -11.64 11.38 22.47
C ALA A 523 -12.49 12.56 21.97
N THR A 524 -11.96 13.77 22.13
CA THR A 524 -12.60 15.01 21.68
C THR A 524 -11.59 15.84 20.91
N VAL A 525 -12.03 16.43 19.80
CA VAL A 525 -11.21 17.30 18.96
C VAL A 525 -11.78 18.72 18.99
N PHE A 526 -10.91 19.70 19.23
CA PHE A 526 -11.25 21.10 19.38
C PHE A 526 -10.61 21.92 18.25
N ALA A 527 -11.34 22.91 17.73
CA ALA A 527 -10.82 23.93 16.83
C ALA A 527 -10.89 25.31 17.49
N ARG A 528 -9.92 26.18 17.18
CA ARG A 528 -10.05 27.61 17.50
C ARG A 528 -11.14 28.21 16.60
N VAL A 529 -11.96 29.10 17.15
CA VAL A 529 -13.10 29.74 16.46
C VAL A 529 -13.01 31.27 16.40
N ASP A 530 -11.80 31.80 16.66
CA ASP A 530 -11.39 33.20 16.55
C ASP A 530 -10.24 33.35 15.54
#